data_AF-A0A519SUL9-F1
#
_entry.id   AF-A0A519SUL9-F1
#
_cell.length_a   1.000
_cell.length_b   1.000
_cell.length_c   1.000
_cell.angle_alpha   90.00
_cell.angle_beta   90.00
_cell.angle_gamma   90.00
#
_symmetry.space_group_name_H-M   'P 1'
#
loop_
_entity.id
_entity.type
_entity.pdbx_description
1 polymer ?
#
loop_
_entity_poly.entity_id
_entity_poly.type
_entity_poly.pdbx_seq_one_letter_code
_entity_poly.pdbx_strand_id
1 'polypeptide(L)'
;MYAGCKVLIFWFLAGIFAFEAQAQVPATLPMRPLNSVAPTDTSFAELDFLRAEIGNARVVFLGEPTHGEGNVLAAKARLLAFLQQRMGFTTLGMESGFFDLYKAQRAIGVGKSVSKNLQSSVFPIWMRTREFQAVLPLVGPDGFRIMGFDPQLSGDYSDDLIDDLEDFLEESKGAKDINFELLGEAASYMEEH
;
A
#
# COMPACT_ATOMS: atom_id res chain seq x y z
N MET A 1 21.32 -24.69 28.44
CA MET A 1 20.13 -25.51 28.74
C MET A 1 19.14 -25.29 27.61
N TYR A 2 19.13 -26.18 26.63
CA TYR A 2 18.12 -26.23 25.58
C TYR A 2 17.15 -27.36 25.95
N ALA A 3 15.90 -27.01 26.23
CA ALA A 3 14.80 -27.94 26.45
C ALA A 3 13.49 -27.17 26.22
N GLY A 4 12.58 -27.53 25.33
CA GLY A 4 12.57 -28.63 24.38
C GLY A 4 11.52 -28.34 23.30
N CYS A 5 11.83 -28.78 22.09
CA CYS A 5 10.90 -28.84 20.97
C CYS A 5 9.90 -29.97 21.23
N LYS A 6 8.59 -29.68 21.26
CA LYS A 6 7.54 -30.69 21.26
C LYS A 6 6.79 -30.60 19.94
N VAL A 7 7.16 -31.46 19.00
CA VAL A 7 6.40 -31.75 17.78
C VAL A 7 5.62 -33.04 18.03
N LEU A 8 4.31 -32.98 17.86
CA LEU A 8 3.44 -34.15 17.81
C LEU A 8 2.78 -34.16 16.43
N ILE A 9 3.20 -35.09 15.58
CA ILE A 9 2.54 -35.39 14.30
C ILE A 9 1.84 -36.73 14.49
N PHE A 10 0.51 -36.72 14.42
CA PHE A 10 -0.30 -37.93 14.32
C PHE A 10 -0.98 -37.93 12.95
N TRP A 11 -0.46 -38.74 12.03
CA TRP A 11 -1.08 -39.04 10.75
C TRP A 11 -1.99 -40.26 10.94
N PHE A 12 -3.30 -40.11 10.73
CA PHE A 12 -4.19 -41.23 10.44
C PHE A 12 -4.99 -40.87 9.17
N LEU A 13 -4.70 -41.60 8.10
CA LEU A 13 -5.39 -41.55 6.81
C LEU A 13 -6.69 -42.36 6.93
N ALA A 14 -7.83 -41.72 6.68
CA ALA A 14 -8.98 -42.22 5.90
C ALA A 14 -10.29 -41.59 6.39
N GLY A 15 -10.71 -40.55 5.68
CA GLY A 15 -11.97 -39.87 5.86
C GLY A 15 -11.90 -38.53 5.16
N ILE A 16 -12.01 -38.53 3.82
CA ILE A 16 -12.32 -37.31 3.09
C ILE A 16 -13.76 -36.97 3.46
N PHE A 17 -13.94 -36.34 4.63
CA PHE A 17 -15.07 -35.46 4.83
C PHE A 17 -14.70 -34.21 4.04
N ALA A 18 -15.33 -34.02 2.89
CA ALA A 18 -15.47 -32.70 2.32
C ALA A 18 -16.25 -31.88 3.36
N PHE A 19 -15.52 -31.23 4.26
CA PHE A 19 -16.07 -30.08 4.96
C PHE A 19 -16.20 -29.01 3.88
N GLU A 20 -17.38 -28.93 3.25
CA GLU A 20 -17.81 -27.64 2.75
C GLU A 20 -17.86 -26.74 3.98
N ALA A 21 -16.81 -25.96 4.18
CA ALA A 21 -16.95 -24.77 4.98
C ALA A 21 -17.88 -23.85 4.18
N GLN A 22 -19.20 -24.06 4.28
CA GLN A 22 -20.11 -22.94 4.10
C GLN A 22 -19.71 -21.95 5.20
N ALA A 23 -18.92 -20.95 4.82
CA ALA A 23 -18.89 -19.71 5.57
C ALA A 23 -20.36 -19.26 5.63
N GLN A 24 -20.97 -19.43 6.80
CA GLN A 24 -22.31 -18.95 7.06
C GLN A 24 -22.19 -17.43 7.05
N VAL A 25 -22.43 -16.81 5.88
CA VAL A 25 -22.41 -15.35 5.74
C VAL A 25 -23.42 -14.84 6.76
N PRO A 26 -22.98 -14.10 7.80
CA PRO A 26 -23.88 -13.64 8.84
C PRO A 26 -25.06 -12.92 8.20
N ALA A 27 -26.26 -13.20 8.72
CA ALA A 27 -27.47 -12.52 8.35
C ALA A 27 -27.24 -11.00 8.47
N THR A 28 -27.32 -10.30 7.32
CA THR A 28 -27.28 -8.83 7.17
C THR A 28 -26.31 -8.10 8.10
N LEU A 29 -25.12 -7.75 7.60
CA LEU A 29 -24.26 -6.80 8.31
C LEU A 29 -25.04 -5.51 8.58
N PRO A 30 -24.96 -4.93 9.80
CA PRO A 30 -25.67 -3.70 10.13
C PRO A 30 -25.20 -2.58 9.20
N MET A 31 -26.10 -2.08 8.35
CA MET A 31 -25.82 -0.92 7.51
C MET A 31 -25.69 0.32 8.40
N ARG A 32 -24.58 1.03 8.28
CA ARG A 32 -24.34 2.29 8.98
C ARG A 32 -24.33 3.42 7.95
N PRO A 33 -25.22 4.42 8.08
CA PRO A 33 -25.23 5.54 7.14
C PRO A 33 -23.97 6.39 7.31
N LEU A 34 -23.47 6.91 6.19
CA LEU A 34 -22.46 7.97 6.18
C LEU A 34 -23.14 9.30 5.88
N ASN A 35 -22.95 10.26 6.76
CA ASN A 35 -23.43 11.63 6.66
C ASN A 35 -22.58 12.43 5.64
N SER A 36 -21.31 12.04 5.45
CA SER A 36 -20.40 12.69 4.52
C SER A 36 -19.35 11.73 3.97
N VAL A 37 -18.96 11.95 2.72
CA VAL A 37 -17.74 11.36 2.13
C VAL A 37 -16.67 12.42 1.86
N ALA A 38 -16.94 13.69 2.20
CA ALA A 38 -16.04 14.78 1.91
C ALA A 38 -14.75 14.66 2.75
N PRO A 39 -13.55 14.73 2.15
CA PRO A 39 -12.29 14.63 2.89
C PRO A 39 -12.08 15.74 3.92
N THR A 40 -12.75 16.89 3.72
CA THR A 40 -12.71 18.04 4.64
C THR A 40 -13.56 17.85 5.90
N ASP A 41 -14.44 16.84 5.92
CA ASP A 41 -15.24 16.54 7.11
C ASP A 41 -14.43 15.68 8.10
N THR A 42 -13.91 16.37 9.11
CA THR A 42 -13.11 15.79 10.19
C THR A 42 -13.96 15.30 11.37
N SER A 43 -15.29 15.42 11.28
CA SER A 43 -16.20 14.75 12.21
C SER A 43 -16.20 13.26 11.90
N PHE A 44 -15.42 12.47 12.64
CA PHE A 44 -15.31 11.03 12.42
C PHE A 44 -16.27 10.18 13.27
N ALA A 45 -17.24 10.79 13.96
CA ALA A 45 -18.08 10.08 14.93
C ALA A 45 -18.81 8.86 14.34
N GLU A 46 -19.24 8.94 13.08
CA GLU A 46 -19.89 7.82 12.39
C GLU A 46 -18.93 6.72 11.94
N LEU A 47 -17.63 6.98 11.90
CA LEU A 47 -16.59 6.01 11.56
C LEU A 47 -16.04 5.31 12.82
N ASP A 48 -16.35 5.79 14.03
CA ASP A 48 -15.77 5.25 15.28
C ASP A 48 -16.06 3.76 15.50
N PHE A 49 -17.13 3.22 14.92
CA PHE A 49 -17.41 1.77 14.98
C PHE A 49 -16.26 0.94 14.37
N LEU A 50 -15.53 1.48 13.38
CA LEU A 50 -14.41 0.81 12.73
C LEU A 50 -13.28 0.50 13.71
N ARG A 51 -13.16 1.22 14.83
CA ARG A 51 -12.16 0.89 15.86
C ARG A 51 -12.33 -0.54 16.39
N ALA A 52 -13.59 -0.96 16.60
CA ALA A 52 -13.89 -2.30 17.08
C ALA A 52 -13.74 -3.34 15.97
N GLU A 53 -14.19 -3.03 14.75
CA GLU A 53 -14.13 -3.95 13.60
C GLU A 53 -12.70 -4.22 13.13
N ILE A 54 -11.86 -3.17 13.05
CA ILE A 54 -10.44 -3.28 12.67
C ILE A 54 -9.61 -3.84 13.82
N GLY A 55 -9.94 -3.47 15.07
CA GLY A 55 -9.27 -3.96 16.26
C GLY A 55 -7.76 -3.69 16.24
N ASN A 56 -6.98 -4.75 16.42
CA ASN A 56 -5.51 -4.71 16.47
C ASN A 56 -4.84 -5.03 15.12
N ALA A 57 -5.58 -4.98 14.01
CA ALA A 57 -5.02 -5.23 12.70
C ALA A 57 -3.89 -4.23 12.39
N ARG A 58 -2.75 -4.74 11.94
CA ARG A 58 -1.57 -3.92 11.57
C ARG A 58 -1.63 -3.41 10.13
N VAL A 59 -2.44 -4.04 9.29
CA VAL A 59 -2.60 -3.75 7.86
C VAL A 59 -4.08 -3.78 7.53
N VAL A 60 -4.56 -2.75 6.84
CA VAL A 60 -5.94 -2.63 6.35
C VAL A 60 -5.88 -2.33 4.86
N PHE A 61 -6.52 -3.17 4.05
CA PHE A 61 -6.65 -2.94 2.61
C PHE A 61 -7.92 -2.13 2.33
N LEU A 62 -7.77 -1.03 1.58
CA LEU A 62 -8.87 -0.17 1.17
C LEU A 62 -9.11 -0.32 -0.34
N GLY A 63 -9.95 -1.29 -0.70
CA GLY A 63 -10.33 -1.53 -2.10
C GLY A 63 -11.23 -0.43 -2.66
N GLU A 64 -11.43 -0.50 -3.98
CA GLU A 64 -12.39 0.31 -4.73
C GLU A 64 -13.12 -0.59 -5.75
N PRO A 65 -14.40 -0.33 -6.07
CA PRO A 65 -15.15 -1.16 -7.01
C PRO A 65 -14.57 -1.10 -8.43
N THR A 66 -14.15 0.10 -8.84
CA THR A 66 -13.51 0.43 -10.11
C THR A 66 -12.44 1.49 -9.84
N HIS A 67 -11.71 1.92 -10.87
CA HIS A 67 -10.87 3.11 -10.77
C HIS A 67 -11.61 4.32 -11.32
N GLY A 68 -11.40 5.48 -10.68
CA GLY A 68 -11.90 6.77 -11.16
C GLY A 68 -13.21 7.24 -10.56
N GLU A 69 -13.80 6.54 -9.58
CA GLU A 69 -14.97 7.04 -8.86
C GLU A 69 -14.57 8.06 -7.79
N GLY A 70 -14.77 9.34 -8.11
CA GLY A 70 -14.43 10.45 -7.20
C GLY A 70 -15.08 10.33 -5.82
N ASN A 71 -16.34 9.87 -5.72
CA ASN A 71 -16.99 9.65 -4.42
C ASN A 71 -16.30 8.56 -3.58
N VAL A 72 -15.83 7.48 -4.20
CA VAL A 72 -15.09 6.40 -3.53
C VAL A 72 -13.72 6.92 -3.08
N LEU A 73 -13.02 7.64 -3.95
CA LEU A 73 -11.71 8.20 -3.63
C LEU A 73 -11.79 9.27 -2.52
N ALA A 74 -12.83 10.10 -2.54
CA ALA A 74 -13.14 11.04 -1.46
C ALA A 74 -13.39 10.32 -0.13
N ALA A 75 -14.20 9.25 -0.14
CA ALA A 75 -14.46 8.43 1.04
C ALA A 75 -13.19 7.77 1.57
N LYS A 76 -12.33 7.24 0.68
CA LYS A 76 -11.02 6.67 1.02
C LYS A 76 -10.09 7.73 1.63
N ALA A 77 -10.01 8.92 1.06
CA ALA A 77 -9.19 10.00 1.62
C ALA A 77 -9.65 10.42 3.03
N ARG A 78 -10.97 10.52 3.25
CA ARG A 78 -11.53 10.75 4.60
C ARG A 78 -11.20 9.61 5.56
N LEU A 79 -11.33 8.36 5.10
CA LEU A 79 -11.03 7.18 5.89
C LEU A 79 -9.54 7.10 6.26
N LEU A 80 -8.63 7.46 5.35
CA LEU A 80 -7.19 7.56 5.64
C LEU A 80 -6.92 8.55 6.79
N ALA A 81 -7.56 9.72 6.76
CA ALA A 81 -7.45 10.70 7.85
C ALA A 81 -7.95 10.13 9.19
N PHE A 82 -9.07 9.41 9.19
CA PHE A 82 -9.56 8.71 10.39
C PHE A 82 -8.58 7.65 10.90
N LEU A 83 -8.07 6.78 10.01
CA LEU A 83 -7.14 5.71 10.35
C LEU A 83 -5.83 6.28 10.93
N GLN A 84 -5.33 7.37 10.37
CA GLN A 84 -4.17 8.07 10.92
C GLN A 84 -4.47 8.67 12.30
N GLN A 85 -5.47 9.55 12.37
CA GLN A 85 -5.69 10.42 13.53
C GLN A 85 -6.32 9.70 14.72
N ARG A 86 -7.17 8.71 14.46
CA ARG A 86 -7.85 7.94 15.52
C ARG A 86 -7.15 6.62 15.78
N MET A 87 -6.69 5.93 14.75
CA MET A 87 -6.21 4.55 14.91
C MET A 87 -4.69 4.41 14.87
N GLY A 88 -3.94 5.49 14.60
CA GLY A 88 -2.48 5.50 14.69
C GLY A 88 -1.78 4.74 13.57
N PHE A 89 -2.44 4.56 12.41
CA PHE A 89 -1.75 4.05 11.23
C PHE A 89 -0.72 5.08 10.74
N THR A 90 0.49 4.61 10.40
CA THR A 90 1.64 5.48 10.10
C THR A 90 2.21 5.29 8.69
N THR A 91 1.73 4.30 7.93
CA THR A 91 2.20 4.03 6.56
C THR A 91 1.01 3.89 5.62
N LEU A 92 1.07 4.60 4.49
CA LEU A 92 0.16 4.50 3.36
C LEU A 92 0.85 3.68 2.25
N GLY A 93 0.30 2.51 1.96
CA GLY A 93 0.66 1.74 0.77
C GLY A 93 -0.23 2.12 -0.40
N MET A 94 0.37 2.43 -1.54
CA MET A 94 -0.34 2.73 -2.80
C MET A 94 -0.10 1.62 -3.81
N GLU A 95 -1.13 1.28 -4.58
CA GLU A 95 -1.05 0.46 -5.80
C GLU A 95 -0.35 1.27 -6.89
N SER A 96 0.92 1.60 -6.69
CA SER A 96 1.76 2.34 -7.62
C SER A 96 3.20 1.85 -7.48
N GLY A 97 4.06 2.29 -8.40
CA GLY A 97 5.42 1.80 -8.56
C GLY A 97 6.16 1.61 -7.24
N PHE A 98 6.57 0.37 -6.97
CA PHE A 98 7.30 -0.02 -5.77
C PHE A 98 8.60 0.77 -5.64
N PHE A 99 9.37 0.84 -6.73
CA PHE A 99 10.64 1.55 -6.76
C PHE A 99 10.44 3.08 -6.70
N ASP A 100 9.47 3.60 -7.44
CA ASP A 100 9.16 5.02 -7.47
C ASP A 100 8.81 5.56 -6.08
N LEU A 101 7.90 4.90 -5.38
CA LEU A 101 7.50 5.32 -4.05
C LEU A 101 8.59 5.10 -2.99
N TYR A 102 9.50 4.15 -3.20
CA TYR A 102 10.71 4.02 -2.38
C TYR A 102 11.62 5.26 -2.51
N LYS A 103 11.87 5.73 -3.73
CA LYS A 103 12.68 6.94 -3.99
C LYS A 103 11.98 8.19 -3.46
N ALA A 104 10.68 8.33 -3.72
CA ALA A 104 9.83 9.40 -3.19
C ALA A 104 9.87 9.46 -1.66
N GLN A 105 9.74 8.32 -0.97
CA GLN A 105 9.80 8.26 0.50
C GLN A 105 11.15 8.75 1.03
N ARG A 106 12.26 8.40 0.39
CA ARG A 106 13.61 8.87 0.80
C ARG A 106 13.74 10.37 0.62
N ALA A 107 13.33 10.89 -0.53
CA ALA A 107 13.37 12.31 -0.83
C ALA A 107 12.49 13.14 0.13
N ILE A 108 11.28 12.68 0.43
CA ILE A 108 10.39 13.29 1.43
C ILE A 108 11.04 13.28 2.82
N GLY A 109 11.69 12.17 3.19
CA GLY A 109 12.37 12.02 4.48
C GLY A 109 13.50 13.03 4.71
N VAL A 110 14.12 13.56 3.65
CA VAL A 110 15.14 14.62 3.72
C VAL A 110 14.57 16.01 3.43
N GLY A 111 13.25 16.18 3.53
CA GLY A 111 12.57 17.48 3.44
C GLY A 111 12.23 17.94 2.02
N LYS A 112 12.29 17.07 1.00
CA LYS A 112 11.80 17.41 -0.34
C LYS A 112 10.27 17.46 -0.38
N SER A 113 9.73 18.16 -1.37
CA SER A 113 8.28 18.41 -1.49
C SER A 113 7.46 17.13 -1.62
N VAL A 114 6.54 16.89 -0.67
CA VAL A 114 5.59 15.76 -0.71
C VAL A 114 4.81 15.76 -2.03
N SER A 115 4.23 16.89 -2.40
CA SER A 115 3.40 16.98 -3.61
C SER A 115 4.16 16.60 -4.89
N LYS A 116 5.40 17.07 -5.07
CA LYS A 116 6.20 16.75 -6.26
C LYS A 116 6.59 15.27 -6.28
N ASN A 117 7.06 14.75 -5.16
CA ASN A 117 7.49 13.34 -5.09
C ASN A 117 6.32 12.38 -5.28
N LEU A 118 5.13 12.69 -4.75
CA LEU A 118 3.93 11.88 -5.03
C LEU A 118 3.45 12.04 -6.48
N GLN A 119 3.58 13.22 -7.08
CA GLN A 119 3.25 13.43 -8.49
C GLN A 119 4.10 12.57 -9.42
N SER A 120 5.37 12.37 -9.07
CA SER A 120 6.32 11.55 -9.82
C SER A 120 6.21 10.05 -9.57
N SER A 121 5.37 9.59 -8.63
CA SER A 121 5.41 8.18 -8.17
C SER A 121 4.07 7.51 -7.95
N VAL A 122 2.99 8.26 -7.75
CA VAL A 122 1.64 7.71 -7.67
C VAL A 122 1.03 7.70 -9.05
N PHE A 123 0.37 6.60 -9.44
CA PHE A 123 -0.20 6.51 -10.78
C PHE A 123 -1.18 7.67 -11.07
N PRO A 124 -1.15 8.21 -12.31
CA PRO A 124 -1.96 9.37 -12.69
C PRO A 124 -3.45 9.22 -12.44
N ILE A 125 -3.98 7.98 -12.47
CA ILE A 125 -5.41 7.68 -12.30
C ILE A 125 -5.95 8.12 -10.94
N TRP A 126 -5.13 8.11 -9.88
CA TRP A 126 -5.48 8.72 -8.59
C TRP A 126 -4.87 10.12 -8.46
N MET A 127 -3.59 10.28 -8.77
CA MET A 127 -2.83 11.50 -8.45
C MET A 127 -3.37 12.76 -9.14
N ARG A 128 -3.97 12.63 -10.34
CA ARG A 128 -4.55 13.76 -11.09
C ARG A 128 -5.97 14.13 -10.65
N THR A 129 -6.58 13.37 -9.75
CA THR A 129 -7.94 13.65 -9.26
C THR A 129 -7.94 14.77 -8.22
N ARG A 130 -9.09 15.45 -8.09
CA ARG A 130 -9.28 16.49 -7.07
C ARG A 130 -9.32 15.88 -5.68
N GLU A 131 -9.91 14.71 -5.56
CA GLU A 131 -10.18 14.01 -4.31
C GLU A 131 -8.89 13.50 -3.67
N PHE A 132 -7.94 13.00 -4.47
CA PHE A 132 -6.65 12.56 -3.97
C PHE A 132 -5.81 13.71 -3.38
N GLN A 133 -6.06 14.97 -3.77
CA GLN A 133 -5.31 16.11 -3.22
C GLN A 133 -5.48 16.24 -1.69
N ALA A 134 -6.57 15.72 -1.14
CA ALA A 134 -6.79 15.67 0.30
C ALA A 134 -5.86 14.69 1.05
N VAL A 135 -5.18 13.78 0.33
CA VAL A 135 -4.20 12.84 0.89
C VAL A 135 -2.84 13.51 1.11
N LEU A 136 -2.46 14.48 0.26
CA LEU A 136 -1.18 15.18 0.35
C LEU A 136 -0.82 15.71 1.75
N PRO A 137 -1.71 16.43 2.48
CA PRO A 137 -1.39 16.93 3.83
C PRO A 137 -1.29 15.83 4.88
N LEU A 138 -1.74 14.60 4.58
CA LEU A 138 -1.61 13.45 5.49
C LEU A 138 -0.24 12.79 5.39
N VAL A 139 0.56 13.11 4.36
CA VAL A 139 1.87 12.50 4.10
C VAL A 139 3.00 13.44 4.53
N GLY A 140 4.03 12.89 5.18
CA GLY A 140 5.19 13.66 5.60
C GLY A 140 5.86 13.10 6.85
N PRO A 141 6.88 13.79 7.41
CA PRO A 141 7.63 13.32 8.57
C PRO A 141 6.76 13.01 9.80
N ASP A 142 5.76 13.83 10.07
CA ASP A 142 4.81 13.67 11.18
C ASP A 142 3.50 12.99 10.77
N GLY A 143 3.41 12.55 9.51
CA GLY A 143 2.23 11.94 8.91
C GLY A 143 2.48 10.52 8.44
N PHE A 144 1.81 10.14 7.35
CA PHE A 144 2.04 8.88 6.68
C PHE A 144 3.43 8.87 6.03
N ARG A 145 4.18 7.82 6.31
CA ARG A 145 5.17 7.29 5.38
C ARG A 145 4.45 6.68 4.18
N ILE A 146 5.11 6.62 3.04
CA ILE A 146 4.57 6.06 1.80
C ILE A 146 5.38 4.85 1.35
N MET A 147 4.71 3.93 0.67
CA MET A 147 5.33 2.83 -0.07
C MET A 147 4.46 2.44 -1.25
N GLY A 148 5.10 1.95 -2.32
CA GLY A 148 4.42 1.31 -3.43
C GLY A 148 4.43 -0.19 -3.26
N PHE A 149 3.54 -0.89 -3.94
CA PHE A 149 3.54 -2.35 -4.02
C PHE A 149 3.26 -2.87 -5.43
N ASP A 150 3.16 -1.98 -6.41
CA ASP A 150 2.98 -2.36 -7.81
C ASP A 150 4.35 -2.52 -8.49
N PRO A 151 4.60 -3.59 -9.27
CA PRO A 151 5.87 -3.79 -9.95
C PRO A 151 6.04 -2.95 -11.22
N GLN A 152 5.00 -2.26 -11.71
CA GLN A 152 5.10 -1.43 -12.90
C GLN A 152 6.09 -0.28 -12.68
N LEU A 153 6.95 -0.09 -13.68
CA LEU A 153 7.94 0.97 -13.77
C LEU A 153 7.29 2.09 -14.58
N SER A 154 6.65 3.04 -13.91
CA SER A 154 5.87 4.07 -14.61
C SER A 154 5.95 5.46 -13.97
N GLY A 155 6.71 5.61 -12.89
CA GLY A 155 7.00 6.90 -12.29
C GLY A 155 8.30 7.50 -12.82
N ASP A 156 8.55 8.77 -12.51
CA ASP A 156 9.74 9.49 -13.01
C ASP A 156 11.06 8.96 -12.41
N TYR A 157 11.02 8.02 -11.46
CA TYR A 157 12.22 7.44 -10.86
C TYR A 157 12.60 6.10 -11.47
N SER A 158 11.78 5.52 -12.35
CA SER A 158 12.02 4.17 -12.87
C SER A 158 13.33 4.06 -13.65
N ASP A 159 13.72 5.13 -14.35
CA ASP A 159 15.00 5.26 -15.07
C ASP A 159 16.22 4.99 -14.16
N ASP A 160 16.12 5.30 -12.86
CA ASP A 160 17.23 5.12 -11.91
C ASP A 160 17.38 3.66 -11.45
N LEU A 161 16.44 2.75 -11.76
CA LEU A 161 16.37 1.42 -11.13
C LEU A 161 17.61 0.58 -11.38
N ILE A 162 18.09 0.54 -12.62
CA ILE A 162 19.21 -0.30 -13.02
C ILE A 162 20.52 0.24 -12.43
N ASP A 163 20.72 1.55 -12.51
CA ASP A 163 21.88 2.23 -11.94
C ASP A 163 21.92 2.04 -10.40
N ASP A 164 20.80 2.28 -9.71
CA ASP A 164 20.70 2.08 -8.26
C ASP A 164 20.90 0.60 -7.87
N LEU A 165 20.50 -0.35 -8.73
CA LEU A 165 20.72 -1.79 -8.51
C LEU A 165 22.19 -2.17 -8.67
N GLU A 166 22.86 -1.66 -9.70
CA GLU A 166 24.30 -1.86 -9.92
C GLU A 166 25.10 -1.32 -8.73
N ASP A 167 24.81 -0.08 -8.33
CA ASP A 167 25.41 0.56 -7.16
C ASP A 167 25.15 -0.23 -5.87
N PHE A 168 23.93 -0.75 -5.69
CA PHE A 168 23.57 -1.50 -4.48
C PHE A 168 24.31 -2.84 -4.38
N LEU A 169 24.49 -3.53 -5.50
CA LEU A 169 25.10 -4.85 -5.51
C LEU A 169 26.60 -4.79 -5.21
N GLU A 170 27.32 -3.73 -5.62
CA GLU A 170 28.78 -3.64 -5.50
C GLU A 170 29.51 -4.87 -6.12
N GLU A 171 30.82 -4.81 -6.35
CA GLU A 171 31.55 -6.02 -6.80
C GLU A 171 31.45 -7.18 -5.79
N SER A 172 31.21 -6.86 -4.51
CA SER A 172 31.21 -7.81 -3.40
C SER A 172 29.94 -8.66 -3.29
N LYS A 173 28.83 -8.27 -3.94
CA LYS A 173 27.55 -9.01 -3.90
C LYS A 173 27.13 -9.56 -5.26
N GLY A 174 28.08 -9.73 -6.20
CA GLY A 174 27.86 -10.47 -7.44
C GLY A 174 27.51 -9.61 -8.66
N ALA A 175 27.78 -8.29 -8.64
CA ALA A 175 27.56 -7.43 -9.79
C ALA A 175 28.27 -7.93 -11.07
N LYS A 176 29.42 -8.59 -10.94
CA LYS A 176 30.20 -9.12 -12.09
C LYS A 176 29.49 -10.20 -12.90
N ASP A 177 28.54 -10.91 -12.28
CA ASP A 177 27.81 -12.01 -12.92
C ASP A 177 26.48 -11.54 -13.54
N ILE A 178 26.15 -10.25 -13.41
CA ILE A 178 24.90 -9.67 -13.87
C ILE A 178 25.13 -8.91 -15.17
N ASN A 179 24.28 -9.18 -16.16
CA ASN A 179 24.25 -8.43 -17.40
C ASN A 179 23.30 -7.23 -17.23
N PHE A 180 23.84 -6.08 -16.80
CA PHE A 180 23.06 -4.85 -16.60
C PHE A 180 22.52 -4.25 -17.90
N GLU A 181 23.17 -4.49 -19.03
CA GLU A 181 22.66 -4.08 -20.35
C GLU A 181 21.34 -4.81 -20.66
N LEU A 182 21.31 -6.14 -20.50
CA LEU A 182 20.10 -6.93 -20.70
C LEU A 182 18.99 -6.57 -19.69
N LEU A 183 19.35 -6.29 -18.43
CA LEU A 183 18.37 -5.84 -17.43
C LEU A 183 17.80 -4.46 -17.78
N GLY A 184 18.63 -3.55 -18.31
CA GLY A 184 18.19 -2.27 -18.85
C GLY A 184 17.19 -2.43 -19.98
N GLU A 185 17.49 -3.26 -20.97
CA GLU A 185 16.56 -3.56 -22.07
C GLU A 185 15.23 -4.13 -21.56
N ALA A 186 15.28 -5.04 -20.57
CA ALA A 186 14.08 -5.61 -19.97
C ALA A 186 13.25 -4.58 -19.19
N ALA A 187 13.91 -3.70 -18.43
CA ALA A 187 13.25 -2.63 -17.69
C ALA A 187 12.56 -1.64 -18.65
N SER A 188 13.26 -1.17 -19.68
CA SER A 188 12.66 -0.29 -20.70
C SER A 188 11.49 -0.96 -21.42
N TYR A 189 11.57 -2.26 -21.71
CA TYR A 189 10.44 -2.98 -22.29
C TYR A 189 9.21 -2.98 -21.37
N MET A 190 9.40 -3.15 -20.05
CA MET A 190 8.34 -3.10 -19.05
C MET A 190 7.76 -1.71 -18.82
N GLU A 191 8.54 -0.64 -19.03
CA GLU A 191 8.05 0.74 -18.94
C GLU A 191 7.13 1.09 -20.13
N GLU A 192 7.39 0.50 -21.30
CA GLU A 192 6.65 0.75 -22.53
C GLU A 192 5.34 -0.06 -22.67
N HIS A 193 5.19 -1.18 -21.95
CA HIS A 193 4.12 -2.19 -22.16
C HIS A 193 3.40 -2.61 -20.88
#